data_AF-V9L4V3-F1
#
_entry.id   AF-V9L4V3-F1
#
_cell.length_a   1.000
_cell.length_b   1.000
_cell.length_c   1.000
_cell.angle_alpha   90.00
_cell.angle_beta   90.00
_cell.angle_gamma   90.00
#
_symmetry.space_group_name_H-M   'P 1'
#
loop_
_entity.id
_entity.type
_entity.pdbx_description
1 polymer ?
#
loop_
_entity_poly.entity_id
_entity_poly.type
_entity_poly.pdbx_seq_one_letter_code
_entity_poly.pdbx_strand_id
1 'polypeptide(L)'
;EGKFGTGIQSYFSFLRFLVLLNFVIFLLMFCFVTLPMFFIKQKKHQVNVEPLSYNSVPECTQYEKFDKGLIVFYSYIIDLLTGTGFLEHTYLFYGYYKIDHSQIKYLGYNLPLAYFLTTGAYILLSLVWIVKRAVEGFKQSIISAEDRFQSFCNKIFAGWDFCISDEHAAQLKHSSLQYELQTDLEEERIKQKIAERTKKEKMHIYFIRAVLNLIVALVLSVCFYCIYRATIYSEARDDRPHNSDTFLQDLMLQYLPSIVITAANLITPVIFEHLIRFEDYSPAFEIKFILIRSVFVRLANIIVLLLTLWSQITTCDGNVCEPCGYNHKLYQVSKLST
;
A
#
# COMPACT_ATOMS: atom_id res chain seq x y z
N GLU A 1 -5.27 29.16 15.74
CA GLU A 1 -5.35 28.31 14.53
C GLU A 1 -4.90 29.01 13.22
N GLY A 2 -4.34 30.23 13.25
CA GLY A 2 -4.16 31.04 12.03
C GLY A 2 -2.74 31.19 11.45
N LYS A 3 -1.70 30.47 11.93
CA LYS A 3 -0.31 30.68 11.44
C LYS A 3 0.06 29.87 10.19
N PHE A 4 -0.78 28.93 9.79
CA PHE A 4 -0.46 27.88 8.85
C PHE A 4 -1.71 27.60 8.02
N GLY A 5 -1.74 28.10 6.79
CA GLY A 5 -2.95 28.26 5.96
C GLY A 5 -3.79 26.99 5.73
N THR A 6 -4.83 27.16 4.91
CA THR A 6 -5.86 26.14 4.57
C THR A 6 -5.30 24.73 4.28
N GLY A 7 -4.10 24.63 3.69
CA GLY A 7 -3.45 23.35 3.38
C GLY A 7 -3.12 22.48 4.62
N ILE A 8 -2.72 23.07 5.74
CA ILE A 8 -2.37 22.32 6.95
C ILE A 8 -3.63 21.78 7.64
N GLN A 9 -4.71 22.55 7.63
CA GLN A 9 -6.02 22.09 8.10
C GLN A 9 -6.56 20.92 7.26
N SER A 10 -6.43 20.98 5.93
CA SER A 10 -6.80 19.88 5.04
C SER A 10 -6.00 18.60 5.31
N TYR A 11 -4.68 18.73 5.54
CA TYR A 11 -3.82 17.59 5.90
C TYR A 11 -4.26 16.92 7.20
N PHE A 12 -4.47 17.67 8.28
CA PHE A 12 -4.91 17.10 9.56
C PHE A 12 -6.31 16.50 9.48
N SER A 13 -7.23 17.11 8.73
CA SER A 13 -8.56 16.55 8.47
C SER A 13 -8.48 15.23 7.70
N PHE A 14 -7.58 15.12 6.73
CA PHE A 14 -7.33 13.87 6.01
C PHE A 14 -6.75 12.79 6.94
N LEU A 15 -5.75 13.14 7.75
CA LEU A 15 -5.10 12.23 8.69
C LEU A 15 -6.07 11.69 9.74
N ARG A 16 -6.89 12.55 10.37
CA ARG A 16 -7.90 12.13 11.37
C ARG A 16 -8.89 11.10 10.79
N PHE A 17 -9.30 11.31 9.55
CA PHE A 17 -10.16 10.35 8.85
C PHE A 17 -9.45 9.01 8.59
N LEU A 18 -8.18 9.03 8.16
CA LEU A 18 -7.43 7.79 7.97
C LEU A 18 -7.31 6.99 9.28
N VAL A 19 -7.06 7.66 10.40
CA VAL A 19 -7.02 7.00 11.72
C VAL A 19 -8.38 6.38 12.03
N LEU A 20 -9.47 7.12 11.80
CA LEU A 20 -10.83 6.63 12.06
C LEU A 20 -11.17 5.42 11.17
N LEU A 21 -10.82 5.47 9.89
CA LEU A 21 -11.03 4.36 8.95
C LEU A 21 -10.26 3.11 9.38
N ASN A 22 -8.99 3.25 9.75
CA ASN A 22 -8.18 2.13 10.26
C ASN A 22 -8.74 1.57 11.57
N PHE A 23 -9.24 2.43 12.47
CA PHE A 23 -9.87 1.99 13.70
C PHE A 23 -11.13 1.15 13.43
N VAL A 24 -11.95 1.52 12.45
CA VAL A 24 -13.12 0.73 12.04
C VAL A 24 -12.71 -0.62 11.45
N ILE A 25 -11.67 -0.65 10.61
CA ILE A 25 -11.13 -1.92 10.05
C ILE A 25 -10.64 -2.83 11.19
N PHE A 26 -9.90 -2.27 12.15
CA PHE A 26 -9.44 -3.00 13.32
C PHE A 26 -10.61 -3.58 14.12
N LEU A 27 -11.67 -2.80 14.34
CA LEU A 27 -12.85 -3.25 15.07
C LEU A 27 -13.56 -4.39 14.34
N LEU A 28 -13.69 -4.32 13.00
CA LEU A 28 -14.27 -5.40 12.21
C LEU A 28 -13.44 -6.69 12.31
N MET A 29 -12.13 -6.61 12.14
CA MET A 29 -11.25 -7.78 12.29
C MET A 29 -11.27 -8.34 13.71
N PHE A 30 -11.27 -7.46 14.72
CA PHE A 30 -11.33 -7.88 16.11
C PHE A 30 -12.62 -8.64 16.42
N CYS A 31 -13.78 -8.08 16.05
CA CYS A 31 -15.09 -8.63 16.35
C CYS A 31 -15.40 -9.93 15.61
N PHE A 32 -15.02 -10.06 14.34
CA PHE A 32 -15.39 -11.22 13.52
C PHE A 32 -14.31 -12.31 13.47
N VAL A 33 -13.04 -11.96 13.62
CA VAL A 33 -11.96 -12.95 13.50
C VAL A 33 -11.40 -13.32 14.87
N THR A 34 -10.93 -12.32 15.63
CA THR A 34 -10.19 -12.61 16.88
C THR A 34 -11.10 -13.00 18.04
N LEU A 35 -12.24 -12.32 18.22
CA LEU A 35 -13.14 -12.51 19.35
C LEU A 35 -13.78 -13.91 19.36
N PRO A 36 -14.33 -14.45 18.25
CA PRO A 36 -14.86 -15.81 18.21
C PRO A 36 -13.81 -16.86 18.55
N MET A 37 -12.56 -16.63 18.14
CA MET A 37 -11.44 -17.54 18.43
C MET A 37 -11.12 -17.64 19.92
N PHE A 38 -11.16 -16.53 20.66
CA PHE A 38 -10.99 -16.54 22.12
C PHE A 38 -12.04 -17.42 22.82
N PHE A 39 -13.31 -17.31 22.40
CA PHE A 39 -14.39 -18.11 22.98
C PHE A 39 -14.30 -19.59 22.62
N ILE A 40 -13.91 -19.93 21.38
CA ILE A 40 -13.74 -21.31 20.93
C ILE A 40 -12.59 -22.00 21.69
N LYS A 41 -11.48 -21.30 21.94
CA LYS A 41 -10.33 -21.85 22.70
C LYS A 41 -10.69 -22.17 24.14
N GLN A 42 -11.45 -21.29 24.81
CA GLN A 42 -11.87 -21.55 26.19
C GLN A 42 -12.79 -22.77 26.30
N LYS A 43 -13.69 -22.98 25.32
CA LYS A 43 -14.55 -24.17 25.29
C LYS A 43 -13.78 -25.47 25.00
N LYS A 44 -12.76 -25.45 24.14
CA LYS A 44 -11.88 -26.62 23.91
C LYS A 44 -11.11 -27.04 25.17
N HIS A 45 -10.70 -26.10 26.03
CA HIS A 45 -10.05 -26.42 27.32
C HIS A 45 -11.00 -27.09 28.34
N GLN A 46 -12.32 -26.99 28.15
CA GLN A 46 -13.32 -27.54 29.05
C GLN A 46 -13.84 -28.93 28.61
N VAL A 47 -13.50 -29.38 27.40
CA VAL A 47 -13.91 -30.68 26.86
C VAL A 47 -12.66 -31.45 26.45
N ASN A 48 -12.36 -32.53 27.16
CA ASN A 48 -11.29 -33.47 26.78
C ASN A 48 -11.69 -34.19 25.49
N VAL A 49 -11.34 -33.62 24.34
CA VAL A 49 -11.54 -34.26 23.04
C VAL A 49 -10.35 -35.18 22.78
N GLU A 50 -10.60 -36.47 22.63
CA GLU A 50 -9.62 -37.47 22.21
C GLU A 50 -8.98 -37.05 20.87
N PRO A 51 -7.65 -37.16 20.72
CA PRO A 51 -6.97 -36.80 19.48
C PRO A 51 -7.43 -37.73 18.36
N LEU A 52 -7.93 -37.15 17.26
CA LEU A 52 -8.20 -37.90 16.03
C LEU A 52 -6.95 -38.68 15.59
N SER A 53 -7.16 -39.93 15.17
CA SER A 53 -6.15 -40.82 14.62
C SER A 53 -5.36 -40.15 13.49
N TYR A 54 -4.04 -40.16 13.63
CA TYR A 54 -3.03 -39.48 12.81
C TYR A 54 -2.97 -39.95 11.33
N ASN A 55 -3.72 -40.98 10.96
CA ASN A 55 -3.52 -41.70 9.70
C ASN A 55 -4.45 -41.26 8.55
N SER A 56 -5.30 -40.25 8.74
CA SER A 56 -6.23 -39.76 7.69
C SER A 56 -6.04 -38.27 7.36
N VAL A 57 -4.87 -37.72 7.65
CA VAL A 57 -4.55 -36.30 7.42
C VAL A 57 -3.76 -36.23 6.12
N PRO A 58 -4.27 -35.60 5.05
CA PRO A 58 -3.52 -35.46 3.81
C PRO A 58 -2.19 -34.74 4.10
N GLU A 59 -1.10 -35.18 3.46
CA GLU A 59 0.28 -34.69 3.64
C GLU A 59 0.38 -33.14 3.56
N CYS A 60 -0.56 -32.53 2.84
CA CYS A 60 -0.77 -31.09 2.75
C CYS A 60 -1.57 -30.46 3.91
N THR A 61 -1.71 -31.11 5.05
CA THR A 61 -2.31 -30.52 6.26
C THR A 61 -1.50 -30.80 7.52
N GLN A 62 -0.40 -31.55 7.36
CA GLN A 62 0.59 -31.77 8.39
C GLN A 62 1.53 -30.56 8.43
N TYR A 63 1.51 -29.87 9.56
CA TYR A 63 2.54 -28.90 9.94
C TYR A 63 3.50 -29.65 10.85
N GLU A 64 4.79 -29.67 10.52
CA GLU A 64 5.80 -30.16 11.45
C GLU A 64 5.70 -29.36 12.74
N LYS A 65 5.62 -30.05 13.88
CA LYS A 65 5.69 -29.38 15.18
C LYS A 65 7.04 -28.67 15.25
N PHE A 66 7.01 -27.41 15.65
CA PHE A 66 8.18 -26.54 15.83
C PHE A 66 9.03 -27.00 17.03
N ASP A 67 9.57 -28.22 16.98
CA ASP A 67 10.55 -28.75 17.94
C ASP A 67 11.97 -28.53 17.39
N LYS A 68 12.28 -27.28 17.03
CA LYS A 68 13.66 -26.87 16.74
C LYS A 68 14.34 -26.56 18.09
N GLY A 69 15.51 -27.15 18.34
CA GLY A 69 16.28 -27.02 19.59
C GLY A 69 16.81 -25.61 19.88
N LEU A 70 18.10 -25.44 20.17
CA LEU A 70 18.68 -24.11 20.40
C LEU A 70 18.77 -23.34 19.06
N ILE A 71 17.78 -22.49 18.77
CA ILE A 71 17.74 -21.65 17.58
C ILE A 71 18.43 -20.31 17.88
N VAL A 72 19.19 -19.79 16.92
CA VAL A 72 19.88 -18.50 17.05
C VAL A 72 18.85 -17.36 17.14
N PHE A 73 19.03 -16.42 18.07
CA PHE A 73 18.09 -15.29 18.32
C PHE A 73 17.68 -14.55 17.04
N TYR A 74 18.61 -14.41 16.11
CA TYR A 74 18.34 -13.73 14.85
C TYR A 74 17.32 -14.44 13.94
N SER A 75 17.19 -15.77 14.01
CA SER A 75 16.14 -16.47 13.27
C SER A 75 14.74 -16.00 13.67
N TYR A 76 14.52 -15.60 14.93
CA TYR A 76 13.27 -14.98 15.36
C TYR A 76 13.04 -13.59 14.77
N ILE A 77 14.11 -12.84 14.50
CA ILE A 77 14.02 -11.53 13.84
C ILE A 77 13.69 -11.73 12.35
N ILE A 78 14.29 -12.72 11.69
CA ILE A 78 13.90 -13.09 10.33
C ILE A 78 12.45 -13.51 10.32
N ASP A 79 12.06 -14.48 11.14
CA ASP A 79 10.68 -14.97 11.26
C ASP A 79 9.67 -13.84 11.51
N LEU A 80 10.02 -12.85 12.34
CA LEU A 80 9.21 -11.65 12.57
C LEU A 80 9.06 -10.80 11.30
N LEU A 81 10.12 -10.63 10.51
CA LEU A 81 10.15 -9.79 9.32
C LEU A 81 9.58 -10.49 8.07
N THR A 82 9.76 -11.80 7.91
CA THR A 82 9.16 -12.60 6.82
C THR A 82 7.73 -13.00 7.15
N GLY A 83 7.30 -12.95 8.41
CA GLY A 83 6.00 -13.48 8.82
C GLY A 83 5.98 -15.00 8.96
N THR A 84 7.15 -15.64 8.96
CA THR A 84 7.32 -17.11 9.00
C THR A 84 7.53 -17.61 10.42
N GLY A 85 7.48 -18.93 10.60
CA GLY A 85 7.85 -19.58 11.86
C GLY A 85 6.86 -19.33 13.00
N PHE A 86 7.27 -18.65 14.08
CA PHE A 86 6.37 -18.42 15.22
C PHE A 86 5.14 -17.57 14.86
N LEU A 87 5.27 -16.68 13.85
CA LEU A 87 4.18 -15.82 13.40
C LEU A 87 3.08 -16.57 12.64
N GLU A 88 3.42 -17.64 11.91
CA GLU A 88 2.44 -18.51 11.23
C GLU A 88 1.50 -19.19 12.24
N HIS A 89 1.95 -19.36 13.48
CA HIS A 89 1.17 -19.90 14.58
C HIS A 89 0.34 -18.86 15.33
N THR A 90 0.32 -17.60 14.89
CA THR A 90 -0.49 -16.54 15.51
C THR A 90 -1.85 -16.40 14.83
N TYR A 91 -2.85 -15.91 15.58
CA TYR A 91 -4.22 -15.69 15.09
C TYR A 91 -4.32 -14.66 13.96
N LEU A 92 -3.25 -13.93 13.63
CA LEU A 92 -3.29 -12.91 12.59
C LEU A 92 -3.09 -13.50 11.19
N PHE A 93 -2.47 -14.69 11.10
CA PHE A 93 -2.16 -15.36 9.83
C PHE A 93 -3.26 -16.35 9.44
N TYR A 94 -3.62 -16.33 8.15
CA TYR A 94 -4.66 -17.20 7.59
C TYR A 94 -4.33 -18.70 7.79
N GLY A 95 -3.06 -19.09 7.64
CA GLY A 95 -2.59 -20.47 7.77
C GLY A 95 -2.78 -21.13 9.15
N TYR A 96 -3.02 -20.34 10.19
CA TYR A 96 -3.32 -20.84 11.53
C TYR A 96 -4.72 -21.49 11.63
N TYR A 97 -5.65 -21.07 10.78
CA TYR A 97 -7.04 -21.51 10.84
C TYR A 97 -7.23 -22.88 10.21
N LYS A 98 -7.13 -23.93 11.03
CA LYS A 98 -7.43 -25.30 10.60
C LYS A 98 -8.94 -25.50 10.41
N ILE A 99 -9.32 -26.16 9.32
CA ILE A 99 -10.68 -26.64 9.08
C ILE A 99 -10.90 -27.90 9.93
N ASP A 100 -10.94 -27.75 11.25
CA ASP A 100 -11.37 -28.82 12.13
C ASP A 100 -12.91 -28.92 12.01
N HIS A 101 -13.41 -29.98 11.36
CA HIS A 101 -14.86 -30.28 11.31
C HIS A 101 -15.50 -30.35 12.72
N SER A 102 -14.70 -30.54 13.78
CA SER A 102 -15.14 -30.53 15.18
C SER A 102 -15.42 -29.12 15.74
N GLN A 103 -14.82 -28.06 15.18
CA GLN A 103 -15.09 -26.67 15.59
C GLN A 103 -16.44 -26.15 15.08
N ILE A 104 -16.95 -26.73 13.99
CA ILE A 104 -18.23 -26.38 13.35
C ILE A 104 -19.42 -26.69 14.29
N LYS A 105 -19.31 -27.69 15.17
CA LYS A 105 -20.46 -28.23 15.91
C LYS A 105 -20.87 -27.45 17.17
N TYR A 106 -20.01 -26.60 17.75
CA TYR A 106 -20.30 -25.94 19.03
C TYR A 106 -20.88 -24.51 18.92
N LEU A 107 -20.70 -23.84 17.78
CA LEU A 107 -21.16 -22.46 17.52
C LEU A 107 -21.65 -22.23 16.08
N GLY A 108 -21.51 -23.20 15.16
CA GLY A 108 -21.88 -23.01 13.75
C GLY A 108 -21.09 -21.94 13.00
N TYR A 109 -19.95 -21.50 13.54
CA TYR A 109 -19.18 -20.37 13.00
C TYR A 109 -18.04 -20.85 12.09
N ASN A 110 -18.18 -20.61 10.78
CA ASN A 110 -17.15 -20.93 9.79
C ASN A 110 -16.09 -19.83 9.74
N LEU A 111 -15.02 -20.02 10.52
CA LEU A 111 -13.95 -19.03 10.69
C LEU A 111 -13.21 -18.65 9.39
N PRO A 112 -12.87 -19.57 8.47
CA PRO A 112 -12.25 -19.19 7.18
C PRO A 112 -13.18 -18.36 6.29
N LEU A 113 -14.48 -18.69 6.26
CA LEU A 113 -15.49 -17.96 5.52
C LEU A 113 -15.72 -16.57 6.13
N ALA A 114 -15.78 -16.47 7.45
CA ALA A 114 -15.85 -15.20 8.16
C ALA A 114 -14.65 -14.31 7.86
N TYR A 115 -13.42 -14.84 7.87
CA TYR A 115 -12.23 -14.07 7.50
C TYR A 115 -12.34 -13.47 6.09
N PHE A 116 -12.78 -14.25 5.10
CA PHE A 116 -12.97 -13.78 3.73
C PHE A 116 -14.09 -12.74 3.62
N LEU A 117 -15.23 -12.99 4.25
CA LEU A 117 -16.38 -12.08 4.24
C LEU A 117 -16.07 -10.77 4.95
N THR A 118 -15.43 -10.81 6.12
CA THR A 118 -14.98 -9.63 6.85
C THR A 118 -13.97 -8.85 6.03
N THR A 119 -13.06 -9.53 5.32
CA THR A 119 -12.11 -8.90 4.40
C THR A 119 -12.79 -8.17 3.26
N GLY A 120 -13.70 -8.85 2.54
CA GLY A 120 -14.50 -8.21 1.50
C GLY A 120 -15.34 -7.04 2.02
N ALA A 121 -15.95 -7.19 3.20
CA ALA A 121 -16.81 -6.18 3.80
C ALA A 121 -16.04 -4.91 4.17
N TYR A 122 -14.88 -5.02 4.83
CA TYR A 122 -14.12 -3.81 5.19
C TYR A 122 -13.51 -3.15 3.95
N ILE A 123 -13.09 -3.92 2.93
CA ILE A 123 -12.61 -3.35 1.66
C ILE A 123 -13.73 -2.54 1.00
N LEU A 124 -14.93 -3.12 0.87
CA LEU A 124 -16.07 -2.44 0.25
C LEU A 124 -16.48 -1.19 1.04
N LEU A 125 -16.56 -1.29 2.37
CA LEU A 125 -16.87 -0.15 3.24
C LEU A 125 -15.82 0.96 3.08
N SER A 126 -14.53 0.61 3.09
CA SER A 126 -13.45 1.57 2.89
C SER A 126 -13.54 2.26 1.54
N LEU A 127 -13.80 1.51 0.47
CA LEU A 127 -13.97 2.04 -0.89
C LEU A 127 -15.15 3.03 -0.95
N VAL A 128 -16.32 2.63 -0.45
CA VAL A 128 -17.51 3.49 -0.44
C VAL A 128 -17.26 4.78 0.34
N TRP A 129 -16.61 4.69 1.50
CA TRP A 129 -16.33 5.86 2.32
C TRP A 129 -15.31 6.80 1.66
N ILE A 130 -14.24 6.26 1.09
CA ILE A 130 -13.24 7.03 0.34
C ILE A 130 -13.88 7.73 -0.86
N VAL A 131 -14.68 7.01 -1.65
CA VAL A 131 -15.37 7.56 -2.83
C VAL A 131 -16.34 8.66 -2.43
N LYS A 132 -17.17 8.44 -1.40
CA LYS A 132 -18.12 9.45 -0.91
C LYS A 132 -17.40 10.75 -0.53
N ARG A 133 -16.32 10.64 0.25
CA ARG A 133 -15.54 11.81 0.68
C ARG A 133 -14.84 12.50 -0.50
N ALA A 134 -14.35 11.73 -1.47
CA ALA A 134 -13.74 12.27 -2.68
C ALA A 134 -14.75 13.03 -3.54
N VAL A 135 -15.96 12.51 -3.70
CA VAL A 135 -17.05 13.17 -4.44
C VAL A 135 -17.49 14.46 -3.74
N GLU A 136 -17.63 14.45 -2.42
CA GLU A 136 -17.94 15.66 -1.64
C GLU A 136 -16.86 16.73 -1.80
N GLY A 137 -15.58 16.35 -1.71
CA GLY A 137 -14.46 17.27 -1.95
C GLY A 137 -14.39 17.78 -3.39
N PHE A 138 -14.68 16.93 -4.37
CA PHE A 138 -14.72 17.31 -5.77
C PHE A 138 -15.86 18.28 -6.06
N LYS A 139 -17.06 18.03 -5.52
CA LYS A 139 -18.21 18.93 -5.62
C LYS A 139 -17.89 20.32 -5.07
N GLN A 140 -17.25 20.41 -3.91
CA GLN A 140 -16.80 21.68 -3.34
C GLN A 140 -15.79 22.37 -4.27
N SER A 141 -14.84 21.63 -4.84
CA SER A 141 -13.84 22.18 -5.76
C SER A 141 -14.41 22.74 -7.06
N ILE A 142 -15.48 22.13 -7.61
CA ILE A 142 -16.16 22.62 -8.81
C ILE A 142 -16.91 23.91 -8.50
N ILE A 143 -17.65 23.96 -7.40
CA ILE A 143 -18.42 25.15 -7.00
C ILE A 143 -17.47 26.34 -6.80
N SER A 144 -16.32 26.13 -6.15
CA SER A 144 -15.30 27.18 -6.01
C SER A 144 -14.65 27.63 -7.33
N ALA A 145 -14.72 26.82 -8.39
CA ALA A 145 -14.14 27.16 -9.69
C ALA A 145 -15.03 28.08 -10.53
N GLU A 146 -16.35 28.01 -10.35
CA GLU A 146 -17.33 28.80 -11.12
C GLU A 146 -17.41 30.26 -10.63
N ASP A 147 -17.19 30.49 -9.33
CA ASP A 147 -17.28 31.82 -8.69
C ASP A 147 -16.00 32.68 -8.76
N ARG A 148 -14.96 32.30 -9.52
CA ARG A 148 -13.62 32.91 -9.41
C ARG A 148 -13.57 34.44 -9.66
N PHE A 149 -14.32 34.97 -10.62
CA PHE A 149 -14.36 36.42 -10.86
C PHE A 149 -15.08 37.19 -9.75
N GLN A 150 -16.20 36.65 -9.26
CA GLN A 150 -16.92 37.19 -8.11
C GLN A 150 -16.10 37.04 -6.82
N SER A 151 -15.24 36.01 -6.76
CA SER A 151 -14.30 35.75 -5.67
C SER A 151 -13.22 36.83 -5.56
N PHE A 152 -12.60 37.29 -6.64
CA PHE A 152 -11.60 38.38 -6.55
C PHE A 152 -12.20 39.66 -5.97
N CYS A 153 -13.36 40.09 -6.51
CA CYS A 153 -14.06 41.27 -5.99
C CYS A 153 -14.45 41.07 -4.52
N ASN A 154 -15.00 39.90 -4.16
CA ASN A 154 -15.38 39.60 -2.78
C ASN A 154 -14.15 39.52 -1.84
N LYS A 155 -13.01 38.99 -2.29
CA LYS A 155 -11.76 38.96 -1.50
C LYS A 155 -11.20 40.36 -1.27
N ILE A 156 -11.26 41.24 -2.28
CA ILE A 156 -10.77 42.62 -2.17
C ILE A 156 -11.69 43.46 -1.29
N PHE A 157 -13.01 43.40 -1.52
CA PHE A 157 -13.97 44.29 -0.85
C PHE A 157 -14.52 43.73 0.47
N ALA A 158 -14.64 42.41 0.62
CA ALA A 158 -15.21 41.76 1.80
C ALA A 158 -14.21 40.83 2.54
N GLY A 159 -12.96 40.76 2.09
CA GLY A 159 -11.93 39.93 2.75
C GLY A 159 -11.37 40.52 4.03
N TRP A 160 -11.50 41.84 4.23
CA TRP A 160 -11.04 42.55 5.42
C TRP A 160 -12.12 42.56 6.51
N ASP A 161 -11.72 42.25 7.73
CA ASP A 161 -12.58 42.33 8.92
C ASP A 161 -12.21 43.58 9.73
N PHE A 162 -13.12 44.56 9.76
CA PHE A 162 -12.92 45.82 10.47
C PHE A 162 -13.08 45.70 11.99
N CYS A 163 -13.53 44.54 12.50
CA CYS A 163 -13.66 44.29 13.93
C CYS A 163 -12.35 43.81 14.59
N ILE A 164 -11.28 43.64 13.82
CA ILE A 164 -9.96 43.26 14.36
C ILE A 164 -9.35 44.45 15.11
N SER A 165 -9.28 44.33 16.43
CA SER A 165 -8.66 45.33 17.32
C SER A 165 -7.20 45.04 17.67
N ASP A 166 -6.74 43.79 17.49
CA ASP A 166 -5.36 43.38 17.74
C ASP A 166 -4.46 43.70 16.54
N GLU A 167 -3.38 44.45 16.76
CA GLU A 167 -2.46 44.87 15.71
C GLU A 167 -1.73 43.69 15.07
N HIS A 168 -1.37 42.68 15.86
CA HIS A 168 -0.74 41.47 15.34
C HIS A 168 -1.69 40.66 14.45
N ALA A 169 -2.94 40.48 14.86
CA ALA A 169 -3.96 39.85 14.04
C ALA A 169 -4.25 40.63 12.74
N ALA A 170 -4.25 41.97 12.79
CA ALA A 170 -4.43 42.81 11.60
C ALA A 170 -3.27 42.64 10.60
N GLN A 171 -2.02 42.67 11.08
CA GLN A 171 -0.84 42.43 10.24
C GLN A 171 -0.83 41.02 9.62
N LEU A 172 -1.24 40.01 10.40
CA LEU A 172 -1.36 38.64 9.91
C LEU A 172 -2.44 38.51 8.83
N LYS A 173 -3.61 39.12 9.05
CA LYS A 173 -4.72 39.11 8.10
C LYS A 173 -4.37 39.85 6.80
N HIS A 174 -3.71 40.99 6.90
CA HIS A 174 -3.20 41.75 5.75
C HIS A 174 -2.22 40.90 4.93
N SER A 175 -1.22 40.32 5.60
CA SER A 175 -0.21 39.48 4.94
C SER A 175 -0.86 38.26 4.28
N SER A 176 -1.80 37.61 4.96
CA SER A 176 -2.54 36.45 4.43
C SER A 176 -3.34 36.81 3.17
N LEU A 177 -4.07 37.93 3.17
CA LEU A 177 -4.83 38.39 2.00
C LEU A 177 -3.90 38.74 0.84
N GLN A 178 -2.79 39.42 1.12
CA GLN A 178 -1.79 39.77 0.11
C GLN A 178 -1.22 38.51 -0.56
N TYR A 179 -0.81 37.50 0.23
CA TYR A 179 -0.30 36.25 -0.31
C TYR A 179 -1.36 35.50 -1.12
N GLU A 180 -2.60 35.44 -0.64
CA GLU A 180 -3.70 34.76 -1.34
C GLU A 180 -3.99 35.39 -2.70
N LEU A 181 -4.10 36.73 -2.76
CA LEU A 181 -4.28 37.48 -4.01
C LEU A 181 -3.08 37.32 -4.96
N GLN A 182 -1.85 37.36 -4.43
CA GLN A 182 -0.65 37.16 -5.23
C GLN A 182 -0.63 35.76 -5.85
N THR A 183 -0.93 34.71 -5.08
CA THR A 183 -0.96 33.34 -5.58
C THR A 183 -2.04 33.14 -6.64
N ASP A 184 -3.23 33.71 -6.44
CA ASP A 184 -4.33 33.61 -7.40
C ASP A 184 -3.99 34.32 -8.74
N LEU A 185 -3.35 35.49 -8.67
CA LEU A 185 -2.89 36.23 -9.86
C LEU A 185 -1.75 35.52 -10.60
N GLU A 186 -0.80 34.95 -9.87
CA GLU A 186 0.28 34.15 -10.45
C GLU A 186 -0.26 32.90 -11.17
N GLU A 187 -1.27 32.23 -10.59
CA GLU A 187 -1.91 31.06 -11.20
C GLU A 187 -2.60 31.42 -12.54
N GLU A 188 -3.36 32.52 -12.58
CA GLU A 188 -4.00 32.98 -13.82
C GLU A 188 -2.98 33.43 -14.88
N ARG A 189 -1.90 34.12 -14.47
CA ARG A 189 -0.81 34.48 -15.38
C ARG A 189 -0.16 33.24 -16.01
N ILE A 190 0.02 32.16 -15.23
CA ILE A 190 0.55 30.90 -15.75
C ILE A 190 -0.44 30.25 -16.73
N LYS A 191 -1.74 30.25 -16.43
CA LYS A 191 -2.77 29.72 -17.34
C LYS A 191 -2.80 30.46 -18.68
N GLN A 192 -2.72 31.79 -18.65
CA GLN A 192 -2.64 32.61 -19.85
C GLN A 192 -1.40 32.27 -20.69
N LYS A 193 -0.21 32.19 -20.07
CA LYS A 193 1.02 31.76 -20.76
C LYS A 193 0.90 30.36 -21.39
N ILE A 194 0.14 29.45 -20.78
CA ILE A 194 -0.10 28.11 -21.34
C ILE A 194 -1.06 28.17 -22.53
N ALA A 195 -2.07 29.04 -22.50
CA ALA A 195 -3.03 29.23 -23.58
C ALA A 195 -2.41 29.90 -24.82
N GLU A 196 -1.46 30.80 -24.63
CA GLU A 196 -0.80 31.55 -25.69
C GLU A 196 0.35 30.80 -26.40
N ARG A 197 0.63 29.54 -26.02
CA ARG A 197 1.79 28.81 -26.57
C ARG A 197 1.69 28.53 -28.06
N THR A 198 2.82 28.72 -28.74
CA THR A 198 2.94 28.46 -30.17
C THR A 198 2.98 26.96 -30.47
N LYS A 199 2.59 26.56 -31.68
CA LYS A 199 2.61 25.14 -32.12
C LYS A 199 4.01 24.52 -32.07
N LYS A 200 5.06 25.31 -32.36
CA LYS A 200 6.47 24.86 -32.35
C LYS A 200 6.95 24.54 -30.94
N GLU A 201 6.67 25.41 -29.98
CA GLU A 201 6.98 25.15 -28.56
C GLU A 201 6.20 23.95 -28.04
N LYS A 202 4.92 23.83 -28.41
CA LYS A 202 4.10 22.68 -28.05
C LYS A 202 4.71 21.37 -28.57
N MET A 203 5.16 21.33 -29.83
CA MET A 203 5.84 20.16 -30.39
C MET A 203 7.15 19.82 -29.68
N HIS A 204 7.98 20.82 -29.37
CA HIS A 204 9.22 20.62 -28.62
C HIS A 204 8.96 20.00 -27.24
N ILE A 205 7.95 20.49 -26.53
CA ILE A 205 7.54 19.96 -25.22
C ILE A 205 7.03 18.52 -25.34
N TYR A 206 6.22 18.20 -26.35
CA TYR A 206 5.75 16.83 -26.58
C TYR A 206 6.89 15.88 -26.94
N PHE A 207 7.89 16.34 -27.69
CA PHE A 207 9.09 15.55 -28.00
C PHE A 207 9.89 15.25 -26.72
N ILE A 208 10.15 16.27 -25.90
CA ILE A 208 10.79 16.11 -24.59
C ILE A 208 10.01 15.09 -23.75
N ARG A 209 8.68 15.22 -23.65
CA ARG A 209 7.83 14.24 -22.95
C ARG A 209 7.97 12.82 -23.48
N ALA A 210 8.07 12.64 -24.79
CA ALA A 210 8.24 11.31 -25.38
C ALA A 210 9.58 10.68 -24.99
N VAL A 211 10.68 11.44 -25.07
CA VAL A 211 12.02 10.99 -24.65
C VAL A 211 12.04 10.66 -23.16
N LEU A 212 11.40 11.50 -22.34
CA LEU A 212 11.36 11.33 -20.90
C LEU A 212 10.52 10.13 -20.46
N ASN A 213 9.35 9.91 -21.08
CA ASN A 213 8.55 8.71 -20.84
C ASN A 213 9.27 7.45 -21.32
N LEU A 214 10.08 7.53 -22.39
CA LEU A 214 10.91 6.42 -22.86
C LEU A 214 11.98 6.04 -21.82
N ILE A 215 12.65 7.04 -21.21
CA ILE A 215 13.64 6.81 -20.15
C ILE A 215 12.98 6.13 -18.94
N VAL A 216 11.79 6.59 -18.53
CA VAL A 216 11.03 6.00 -17.42
C VAL A 216 10.65 4.54 -17.75
N ALA A 217 10.18 4.27 -18.96
CA ALA A 217 9.88 2.90 -19.41
C ALA A 217 11.13 2.00 -19.40
N LEU A 218 12.29 2.53 -19.76
CA LEU A 218 13.56 1.80 -19.71
C LEU A 218 13.97 1.50 -18.27
N VAL A 219 13.88 2.47 -17.36
CA VAL A 219 14.15 2.26 -15.92
C VAL A 219 13.21 1.19 -15.36
N LEU A 220 11.92 1.23 -15.69
CA LEU A 220 10.95 0.21 -15.29
C LEU A 220 11.32 -1.17 -15.84
N SER A 221 11.67 -1.28 -17.12
CA SER A 221 12.10 -2.54 -17.72
C SER A 221 13.35 -3.11 -17.05
N VAL A 222 14.32 -2.27 -16.70
CA VAL A 222 15.52 -2.65 -15.92
C VAL A 222 15.12 -3.11 -14.52
N CYS A 223 14.25 -2.38 -13.81
CA CYS A 223 13.76 -2.80 -12.51
C CYS A 223 13.05 -4.16 -12.57
N PHE A 224 12.20 -4.39 -13.57
CA PHE A 224 11.53 -5.68 -13.77
C PHE A 224 12.51 -6.81 -14.05
N TYR A 225 13.51 -6.57 -14.90
CA TYR A 225 14.56 -7.54 -15.17
C TYR A 225 15.37 -7.87 -13.90
N CYS A 226 15.71 -6.86 -13.11
CA CYS A 226 16.40 -7.02 -11.83
C CYS A 226 15.55 -7.82 -10.83
N ILE A 227 14.25 -7.54 -10.72
CA ILE A 227 13.33 -8.29 -9.86
C ILE A 227 13.28 -9.75 -10.28
N TYR A 228 13.08 -10.04 -11.57
CA TYR A 228 13.02 -11.40 -12.10
C TYR A 228 14.31 -12.19 -11.90
N ARG A 229 15.47 -11.55 -12.10
CA ARG A 229 16.77 -12.20 -11.83
C ARG A 229 16.97 -12.39 -10.32
N ALA A 230 16.63 -11.39 -9.51
CA ALA A 230 16.73 -11.46 -8.06
C ALA A 230 15.89 -12.59 -7.46
N THR A 231 14.66 -12.80 -7.96
CA THR A 231 13.79 -13.89 -7.49
C THR A 231 14.37 -15.26 -7.83
N ILE A 232 14.88 -15.46 -9.04
CA ILE A 232 15.54 -16.73 -9.43
C ILE A 232 16.81 -16.97 -8.60
N TYR A 233 17.61 -15.93 -8.37
CA TYR A 233 18.84 -16.06 -7.58
C TYR A 233 18.58 -16.30 -6.09
N SER A 234 17.50 -15.73 -5.54
CA SER A 234 17.09 -15.98 -4.16
C SER A 234 16.73 -17.45 -3.95
N GLU A 235 16.17 -18.11 -4.96
CA GLU A 235 15.71 -19.50 -4.88
C GLU A 235 16.86 -20.51 -5.04
N ALA A 236 17.80 -20.27 -5.98
CA ALA A 236 18.92 -21.18 -6.25
C ALA A 236 19.92 -21.36 -5.08
N ARG A 237 19.79 -20.58 -4.00
CA ARG A 237 20.65 -20.65 -2.80
C ARG A 237 19.98 -21.38 -1.63
N ASP A 238 18.64 -21.48 -1.61
CA ASP A 238 17.88 -22.15 -0.54
C ASP A 238 18.13 -23.68 -0.51
N ASP A 239 18.62 -24.24 -1.62
CA ASP A 239 19.02 -25.65 -1.75
C ASP A 239 20.42 -26.00 -1.17
N ARG A 240 21.19 -25.03 -0.63
CA ARG A 240 22.54 -25.30 -0.08
C ARG A 240 22.57 -25.18 1.45
N PRO A 241 23.29 -26.08 2.15
CA PRO A 241 23.34 -26.07 3.61
C PRO A 241 23.90 -24.75 4.15
N HIS A 242 23.21 -24.23 5.17
CA HIS A 242 23.46 -22.96 5.85
C HIS A 242 24.88 -22.92 6.45
N ASN A 243 25.80 -22.20 5.79
CA ASN A 243 27.08 -21.83 6.41
C ASN A 243 26.84 -20.57 7.25
N SER A 244 27.20 -20.66 8.53
CA SER A 244 26.94 -19.69 9.61
C SER A 244 27.51 -18.27 9.43
N ASP A 245 28.28 -18.00 8.39
CA ASP A 245 29.20 -16.86 8.36
C ASP A 245 28.69 -15.67 7.54
N THR A 246 27.53 -15.77 6.87
CA THR A 246 27.05 -14.72 5.95
C THR A 246 25.58 -14.33 6.16
N PHE A 247 25.21 -14.02 7.41
CA PHE A 247 23.95 -13.38 7.81
C PHE A 247 23.48 -12.27 6.85
N LEU A 248 24.40 -11.38 6.49
CA LEU A 248 24.08 -10.22 5.66
C LEU A 248 23.73 -10.65 4.22
N GLN A 249 24.36 -11.73 3.75
CA GLN A 249 24.19 -12.21 2.40
C GLN A 249 22.84 -12.91 2.20
N ASP A 250 22.41 -13.71 3.19
CA ASP A 250 21.12 -14.39 3.16
C ASP A 250 19.95 -13.39 3.26
N LEU A 251 20.06 -12.35 4.10
CA LEU A 251 19.07 -11.25 4.13
C LEU A 251 18.99 -10.50 2.81
N MET A 252 20.15 -10.11 2.28
CA MET A 252 20.19 -9.30 1.07
C MET A 252 19.60 -10.06 -0.11
N LEU A 253 19.75 -11.39 -0.15
CA LEU A 253 19.17 -12.26 -1.17
C LEU A 253 17.67 -12.46 -0.97
N GLN A 254 17.21 -12.80 0.24
CA GLN A 254 15.79 -13.07 0.51
C GLN A 254 14.91 -11.81 0.39
N TYR A 255 15.45 -10.64 0.76
CA TYR A 255 14.76 -9.35 0.61
C TYR A 255 15.13 -8.61 -0.68
N LEU A 256 15.95 -9.20 -1.56
CA LEU A 256 16.42 -8.55 -2.79
C LEU A 256 15.27 -7.98 -3.64
N PRO A 257 14.17 -8.72 -3.89
CA PRO A 257 13.04 -8.19 -4.68
C PRO A 257 12.40 -6.99 -3.99
N SER A 258 12.21 -7.04 -2.67
CA SER A 258 11.61 -5.96 -1.86
C SER A 258 12.52 -4.73 -1.78
N ILE A 259 13.84 -4.92 -1.69
CA ILE A 259 14.83 -3.85 -1.70
C ILE A 259 14.83 -3.15 -3.07
N VAL A 260 14.83 -3.92 -4.16
CA VAL A 260 14.77 -3.39 -5.53
C VAL A 260 13.48 -2.60 -5.76
N ILE A 261 12.34 -3.11 -5.31
CA ILE A 261 11.05 -2.40 -5.40
C ILE A 261 11.06 -1.11 -4.59
N THR A 262 11.60 -1.15 -3.36
CA THR A 262 11.66 0.03 -2.49
C THR A 262 12.59 1.09 -3.07
N ALA A 263 13.75 0.69 -3.57
CA ALA A 263 14.69 1.58 -4.26
C ALA A 263 14.05 2.20 -5.51
N ALA A 264 13.36 1.41 -6.34
CA ALA A 264 12.64 1.90 -7.51
C ALA A 264 11.56 2.93 -7.13
N ASN A 265 10.79 2.67 -6.07
CA ASN A 265 9.74 3.55 -5.58
C ASN A 265 10.27 4.86 -4.96
N LEU A 266 11.54 4.89 -4.52
CA LEU A 266 12.22 6.08 -3.99
C LEU A 266 12.90 6.89 -5.11
N ILE A 267 13.51 6.22 -6.08
CA ILE A 267 14.21 6.87 -7.20
C ILE A 267 13.20 7.49 -8.19
N THR A 268 12.07 6.83 -8.43
CA THR A 268 11.04 7.26 -9.37
C THR A 268 10.52 8.70 -9.13
N PRO A 269 10.10 9.10 -7.91
CA PRO A 269 9.68 10.48 -7.66
C PRO A 269 10.82 11.50 -7.84
N VAL A 270 12.08 11.15 -7.53
CA VAL A 270 13.23 12.02 -7.75
C VAL A 270 13.47 12.26 -9.24
N ILE A 271 13.38 11.20 -10.06
CA ILE A 271 13.44 11.31 -11.52
C ILE A 271 12.32 12.21 -12.02
N PHE A 272 11.09 12.02 -11.53
CA PHE A 272 9.94 12.83 -11.94
C PHE A 272 10.04 14.29 -11.52
N GLU A 273 10.61 14.60 -10.35
CA GLU A 273 10.84 15.98 -9.93
C GLU A 273 11.86 16.67 -10.85
N HIS A 274 12.96 15.98 -11.18
CA HIS A 274 13.93 16.50 -12.13
C HIS A 274 13.31 16.68 -13.53
N LEU A 275 12.40 15.77 -13.91
CA LEU A 275 11.66 15.79 -15.17
C LEU A 275 10.85 17.05 -15.35
N ILE A 276 10.13 17.45 -14.32
CA ILE A 276 9.11 18.50 -14.44
C ILE A 276 9.75 19.88 -14.42
N ARG A 277 10.96 20.03 -13.91
CA ARG A 277 11.76 21.25 -14.15
C ARG A 277 11.97 21.55 -15.64
N PHE A 278 11.90 20.54 -16.51
CA PHE A 278 11.97 20.72 -17.97
C PHE A 278 10.60 20.88 -18.64
N GLU A 279 9.50 20.59 -17.92
CA GLU A 279 8.15 20.73 -18.42
C GLU A 279 7.50 21.90 -17.67
N ASP A 280 7.51 23.12 -18.26
CA ASP A 280 6.93 24.35 -17.71
C ASP A 280 5.41 24.22 -17.40
N TYR A 281 5.04 23.44 -16.39
CA TYR A 281 3.68 23.25 -15.91
C TYR A 281 3.33 24.28 -14.83
N SER A 282 2.04 24.41 -14.56
CA SER A 282 1.59 25.02 -13.32
C SER A 282 2.01 24.14 -12.13
N PRO A 283 2.46 24.71 -11.00
CA PRO A 283 2.86 23.96 -9.81
C PRO A 283 1.78 22.99 -9.30
N ALA A 284 0.50 23.36 -9.43
CA ALA A 284 -0.62 22.52 -9.02
C ALA A 284 -0.82 21.31 -9.95
N PHE A 285 -0.51 21.46 -11.25
CA PHE A 285 -0.58 20.37 -12.22
C PHE A 285 0.64 19.45 -12.06
N GLU A 286 1.82 20.03 -11.84
CA GLU A 286 3.06 19.30 -11.54
C GLU A 286 2.86 18.30 -10.41
N ILE A 287 2.39 18.73 -9.24
CA ILE A 287 2.21 17.86 -8.07
C ILE A 287 1.22 16.72 -8.37
N LYS A 288 0.06 17.04 -8.98
CA LYS A 288 -0.96 16.03 -9.32
C LYS A 288 -0.42 15.00 -10.31
N PHE A 289 0.34 15.46 -11.29
CA PHE A 289 0.89 14.62 -12.34
C PHE A 289 2.02 13.71 -11.84
N ILE A 290 2.92 14.22 -10.98
CA ILE A 290 3.91 13.41 -10.25
C ILE A 290 3.19 12.30 -9.47
N LEU A 291 2.14 12.67 -8.73
CA LEU A 291 1.43 11.74 -7.88
C LEU A 291 0.78 10.61 -8.69
N ILE A 292 0.08 10.94 -9.78
CA ILE A 292 -0.54 9.95 -10.67
C ILE A 292 0.52 9.00 -11.26
N ARG A 293 1.61 9.53 -11.82
CA ARG A 293 2.68 8.72 -12.40
C ARG A 293 3.36 7.83 -11.36
N SER A 294 3.64 8.37 -10.17
CA SER A 294 4.24 7.64 -9.06
C SER A 294 3.34 6.49 -8.58
N VAL A 295 2.03 6.72 -8.47
CA VAL A 295 1.07 5.66 -8.12
C VAL A 295 1.04 4.57 -9.18
N PHE A 296 1.01 4.92 -10.47
CA PHE A 296 0.99 3.93 -11.55
C PHE A 296 2.26 3.06 -11.55
N VAL A 297 3.44 3.67 -11.36
CA VAL A 297 4.71 2.94 -11.25
C VAL A 297 4.71 2.00 -10.04
N ARG A 298 4.25 2.46 -8.87
CA ARG A 298 4.17 1.62 -7.66
C ARG A 298 3.26 0.42 -7.86
N LEU A 299 2.10 0.62 -8.49
CA LEU A 299 1.18 -0.46 -8.80
C LEU A 299 1.77 -1.45 -9.82
N ALA A 300 2.46 -0.96 -10.85
CA ALA A 300 3.14 -1.80 -11.83
C ALA A 300 4.22 -2.68 -11.17
N ASN A 301 5.03 -2.13 -10.26
CA ASN A 301 6.02 -2.90 -9.50
C ASN A 301 5.39 -4.03 -8.68
N ILE A 302 4.27 -3.76 -8.01
CA ILE A 302 3.52 -4.77 -7.23
C ILE A 302 2.96 -5.85 -8.17
N ILE A 303 2.37 -5.48 -9.30
CA ILE A 303 1.81 -6.43 -10.27
C ILE A 303 2.90 -7.35 -10.82
N VAL A 304 4.07 -6.81 -11.17
CA VAL A 304 5.18 -7.63 -11.68
C VAL A 304 5.70 -8.59 -10.61
N LEU A 305 5.82 -8.16 -9.35
CA LEU A 305 6.15 -9.06 -8.25
C LEU A 305 5.12 -10.19 -8.14
N LEU A 306 3.83 -9.87 -8.14
CA LEU A 306 2.75 -10.86 -8.04
C LEU A 306 2.77 -11.86 -9.20
N LEU A 307 2.95 -11.38 -10.45
CA LEU A 307 3.04 -12.24 -11.62
C LEU A 307 4.29 -13.13 -11.60
N THR A 308 5.43 -12.60 -11.13
CA THR A 308 6.68 -13.37 -11.02
C THR A 308 6.52 -14.48 -9.98
N LEU A 309 6.00 -14.16 -8.80
CA LEU A 309 5.74 -15.14 -7.75
C LEU A 309 4.68 -16.17 -8.19
N TRP A 310 3.61 -15.72 -8.84
CA TRP A 310 2.58 -16.61 -9.36
C TRP A 310 3.13 -17.60 -10.38
N SER A 311 3.93 -17.10 -11.35
CA SER A 311 4.58 -17.94 -12.33
C SER A 311 5.47 -18.97 -11.65
N GLN A 312 6.30 -18.58 -10.68
CA GLN A 312 7.18 -19.50 -9.95
C GLN A 312 6.42 -20.58 -9.18
N ILE A 313 5.32 -20.21 -8.50
CA ILE A 313 4.47 -21.16 -7.75
C ILE A 313 3.80 -22.17 -8.71
N THR A 314 3.44 -21.74 -9.92
CA THR A 314 2.70 -22.58 -10.90
C THR A 314 3.59 -23.32 -11.90
N THR A 315 4.84 -22.90 -12.13
CA THR A 315 5.79 -23.63 -12.98
C THR A 315 6.36 -24.83 -12.24
N CYS A 316 5.76 -26.00 -12.46
CA CYS A 316 6.44 -27.27 -12.19
C CYS A 316 7.38 -27.58 -13.36
N ASP A 317 8.68 -27.50 -13.13
CA ASP A 317 9.68 -27.92 -14.11
C ASP A 317 9.68 -29.47 -14.18
N GLY A 318 9.07 -30.04 -15.23
CA GLY A 318 9.19 -31.46 -15.59
C GLY A 318 8.50 -32.50 -14.67
N ASN A 319 7.24 -32.82 -15.00
CA ASN A 319 6.57 -34.13 -14.85
C ASN A 319 6.23 -34.74 -13.47
N VAL A 320 6.43 -34.07 -12.32
CA VAL A 320 5.80 -34.53 -11.06
C VAL A 320 5.29 -33.35 -10.23
N CYS A 321 4.06 -32.88 -10.47
CA CYS A 321 3.30 -32.15 -9.45
C CYS A 321 2.38 -33.16 -8.73
N GLU A 322 2.74 -33.62 -7.54
CA GLU A 322 1.85 -34.35 -6.61
C GLU A 322 1.54 -33.47 -5.39
N PRO A 323 0.59 -33.83 -4.51
CA PRO A 323 -0.86 -33.99 -4.68
C PRO A 323 -1.62 -32.63 -4.60
N CYS A 324 -0.90 -31.51 -4.44
CA CYS A 324 -1.47 -30.23 -3.97
C CYS A 324 -1.45 -29.09 -5.00
N GLY A 325 -1.12 -29.39 -6.27
CA GLY A 325 -1.22 -28.46 -7.39
C GLY A 325 -0.14 -27.37 -7.48
N TYR A 326 0.84 -27.38 -6.57
CA TYR A 326 2.03 -26.51 -6.58
C TYR A 326 3.22 -27.24 -5.94
N ASN A 327 4.43 -26.68 -6.08
CA ASN A 327 5.66 -27.27 -5.53
C ASN A 327 5.74 -27.11 -3.99
N HIS A 328 5.07 -28.00 -3.26
CA HIS A 328 4.98 -28.00 -1.80
C HIS A 328 6.30 -28.32 -1.07
N LYS A 329 7.35 -28.73 -1.79
CA LYS A 329 8.69 -29.00 -1.24
C LYS A 329 9.55 -27.73 -1.19
N LEU A 330 9.44 -26.85 -2.19
CA LEU A 330 10.15 -25.56 -2.24
C LEU A 330 9.37 -24.42 -1.59
N TYR A 331 8.04 -24.41 -1.72
CA TYR A 331 7.22 -23.32 -1.20
C TYR A 331 6.24 -23.83 -0.14
N GLN A 332 6.57 -23.56 1.13
CA GLN A 332 5.64 -23.73 2.25
C GLN A 332 4.62 -22.58 2.29
N VAL A 333 3.85 -22.40 1.21
CA VAL A 333 2.74 -21.45 1.22
C VAL A 333 1.69 -21.97 2.21
N SER A 334 1.14 -21.09 3.06
CA SER A 334 -0.01 -21.41 3.91
C SER A 334 -1.07 -22.10 3.06
N LYS A 335 -1.21 -23.42 3.25
CA LYS A 335 -1.80 -24.32 2.26
C LYS A 335 -3.27 -23.92 2.04
N LEU A 336 -3.57 -23.27 0.90
CA LEU A 336 -4.95 -23.02 0.48
C LEU A 336 -5.57 -24.39 0.17
N SER A 337 -6.33 -24.93 1.11
CA SER A 337 -7.22 -26.06 0.81
C SER A 337 -8.31 -25.54 -0.12
N THR A 338 -8.25 -25.97 -1.38
CA THR A 338 -9.43 -25.90 -2.25
C THR A 338 -10.43 -26.97 -1.82
#